data_AF-A0A8S3RE37-F1
#
_entry.id   AF-A0A8S3RE37-F1
#
_cell.length_a   1.000
_cell.length_b   1.000
_cell.length_c   1.000
_cell.angle_alpha   90.00
_cell.angle_beta   90.00
_cell.angle_gamma   90.00
#
_symmetry.space_group_name_H-M   'P 1'
#
loop_
_entity.id
_entity.type
_entity.pdbx_description
1 polymer ?
#
loop_
_entity_poly.entity_id
_entity_poly.type
_entity_poly.pdbx_seq_one_letter_code
_entity_poly.pdbx_strand_id
1 'polypeptide(L)'
;MKNDNVESKKESQIHGIAFSELVSYINETRSCDETISVYKLSDLCKLYTERISCLGADVSSRVNSTRLKHRIVSNFPNLDAYKQGLENILAFKDDIGPALKRVCLEDFDNEFVNISKAATFVRKDIFASNSEFKGTFPKGCQEASVPQSLLSLVKDVQSVVQTFDQSEPMLKCQSKRVSLLPESYSNLPPAVLRFSEPDIPLVEGELSIDMSSFPAALKGEFKWLNSCG
;
A
#
# COMPACT_ATOMS: atom_id res chain seq x y z
N MET A 1 15.49 -40.81 -45.95
CA MET A 1 15.25 -41.30 -44.57
C MET A 1 16.46 -41.10 -43.63
N LYS A 2 17.28 -40.04 -43.80
CA LYS A 2 18.43 -39.75 -42.91
C LYS A 2 18.41 -38.35 -42.27
N ASN A 3 17.52 -37.46 -42.72
CA ASN A 3 17.50 -36.06 -42.29
C ASN A 3 16.67 -35.86 -41.00
N ASP A 4 15.60 -36.62 -40.80
CA ASP A 4 14.69 -36.46 -39.66
C ASP A 4 15.37 -36.75 -38.30
N ASN A 5 16.38 -37.64 -38.27
CA ASN A 5 17.10 -38.00 -37.03
C ASN A 5 18.12 -36.94 -36.61
N VAL A 6 18.65 -36.15 -37.56
CA VAL A 6 19.65 -35.11 -37.26
C VAL A 6 18.98 -33.84 -36.75
N GLU A 7 17.80 -33.51 -37.29
CA GLU A 7 17.01 -32.34 -36.90
C GLU A 7 16.42 -32.50 -35.49
N SER A 8 15.84 -33.67 -35.19
CA SER A 8 15.33 -34.01 -33.85
C SER A 8 16.41 -33.96 -32.75
N LYS A 9 17.66 -34.31 -33.08
CA LYS A 9 18.78 -34.24 -32.15
C LYS A 9 19.21 -32.80 -31.86
N LYS A 10 19.17 -31.92 -32.87
CA LYS A 10 19.47 -30.48 -32.71
C LYS A 10 18.39 -29.80 -31.88
N GLU A 11 17.11 -30.08 -32.13
CA GLU A 11 16.00 -29.57 -31.32
C GLU A 11 16.14 -29.99 -29.85
N SER A 12 16.45 -31.26 -29.60
CA SER A 12 16.67 -31.77 -28.23
C SER A 12 17.83 -31.06 -27.51
N GLN A 13 18.90 -30.72 -28.25
CA GLN A 13 20.02 -29.94 -27.72
C GLN A 13 19.61 -28.51 -27.39
N ILE A 14 18.85 -27.85 -28.27
CA ILE A 14 18.32 -26.49 -28.05
C ILE A 14 17.42 -26.46 -26.81
N HIS A 15 16.52 -27.44 -26.66
CA HIS A 15 15.67 -27.59 -25.48
C HIS A 15 16.46 -27.86 -24.20
N GLY A 16 17.61 -28.52 -24.30
CA GLY A 16 18.55 -28.73 -23.19
C GLY A 16 19.21 -27.43 -22.74
N ILE A 17 19.74 -26.66 -23.70
CA ILE A 17 20.40 -25.37 -23.45
C ILE A 17 19.43 -24.36 -22.85
N ALA A 18 18.24 -24.21 -23.43
CA ALA A 18 17.20 -23.33 -22.91
C ALA A 18 16.77 -23.71 -21.48
N PHE A 19 16.74 -25.02 -21.17
CA PHE A 19 16.41 -25.49 -19.83
C PHE A 19 17.52 -25.22 -18.82
N SER A 20 18.80 -25.42 -19.19
CA SER A 20 19.90 -25.10 -18.30
C SER A 20 19.95 -23.62 -17.93
N GLU A 21 19.63 -22.74 -18.87
CA GLU A 21 19.59 -21.30 -18.62
C GLU A 21 18.43 -20.91 -17.69
N LEU A 22 17.26 -21.54 -17.86
CA LEU A 22 16.15 -21.37 -16.94
C LEU A 22 16.50 -21.80 -15.52
N VAL A 23 17.24 -22.90 -15.38
CA VAL A 23 17.76 -23.40 -14.09
C VAL A 23 18.76 -22.41 -13.50
N SER A 24 19.69 -21.87 -14.29
CA SER A 24 20.62 -20.83 -13.85
C SER A 24 19.91 -19.57 -13.37
N TYR A 25 18.90 -19.10 -14.12
CA TYR A 25 18.08 -17.95 -13.75
C TYR A 25 17.41 -18.12 -12.38
N ILE A 26 16.82 -19.30 -12.11
CA ILE A 26 16.21 -19.61 -10.80
C ILE A 26 17.27 -19.58 -9.69
N ASN A 27 18.48 -20.09 -9.95
CA ASN A 27 19.54 -20.12 -8.94
C ASN A 27 20.14 -18.73 -8.64
N GLU A 28 20.28 -17.89 -9.67
CA GLU A 28 20.75 -16.51 -9.53
C GLU A 28 19.75 -15.64 -8.77
N THR A 29 18.47 -15.78 -9.09
CA THR A 29 17.39 -15.03 -8.41
C THR A 29 17.20 -15.48 -6.96
N ARG A 30 17.47 -16.75 -6.63
CA ARG A 30 17.53 -17.23 -5.23
C ARG A 30 18.69 -16.61 -4.45
N SER A 31 19.81 -16.33 -5.10
CA SER A 31 21.01 -15.81 -4.43
C SER A 31 20.90 -14.32 -4.04
N CYS A 32 19.81 -13.66 -4.45
CA CYS A 32 19.51 -12.27 -4.08
C CYS A 32 18.71 -12.23 -2.76
N ASP A 33 19.42 -12.01 -1.64
CA ASP A 33 18.90 -12.12 -0.26
C ASP A 33 17.82 -11.07 0.10
N GLU A 34 17.63 -10.05 -0.75
CA GLU A 34 16.67 -8.98 -0.49
C GLU A 34 15.22 -9.38 -0.80
N THR A 35 15.01 -10.31 -1.75
CA THR A 35 13.66 -10.63 -2.25
C THR A 35 13.33 -12.11 -2.13
N ILE A 36 12.10 -12.41 -1.73
CA ILE A 36 11.63 -13.78 -1.66
C ILE A 36 11.22 -14.22 -3.05
N SER A 37 11.96 -15.18 -3.60
CA SER A 37 11.80 -15.63 -4.96
C SER A 37 10.53 -16.50 -5.14
N VAL A 38 9.52 -15.94 -5.79
CA VAL A 38 8.27 -16.62 -6.16
C VAL A 38 8.12 -16.56 -7.67
N TYR A 39 7.92 -17.72 -8.31
CA TYR A 39 7.89 -17.81 -9.77
C TYR A 39 6.53 -18.25 -10.28
N LYS A 40 6.02 -17.55 -11.29
CA LYS A 40 4.84 -18.00 -12.03
C LYS A 40 5.25 -18.97 -13.12
N LEU A 41 4.57 -20.12 -13.19
CA LEU A 41 4.82 -21.10 -14.26
C LEU A 41 4.58 -20.51 -15.65
N SER A 42 3.63 -19.59 -15.78
CA SER A 42 3.35 -18.89 -17.03
C SER A 42 4.56 -18.10 -17.53
N ASP A 43 5.23 -17.37 -16.63
CA ASP A 43 6.40 -16.56 -16.95
C ASP A 43 7.64 -17.44 -17.21
N LEU A 44 7.82 -18.52 -16.45
CA LEU A 44 8.86 -19.51 -16.76
C LEU A 44 8.66 -20.17 -18.12
N CYS A 45 7.40 -20.42 -18.52
CA CYS A 45 7.11 -20.93 -19.86
C CYS A 45 7.46 -19.90 -20.95
N LYS A 46 7.17 -18.61 -20.73
CA LYS A 46 7.53 -17.54 -21.67
C LYS A 46 9.05 -17.45 -21.84
N LEU A 47 9.80 -17.36 -20.75
CA LEU A 47 11.26 -17.33 -20.77
C LEU A 47 11.84 -18.53 -21.52
N TYR A 48 11.28 -19.72 -21.29
CA TYR A 48 11.69 -20.93 -21.99
C TYR A 48 11.39 -20.87 -23.49
N THR A 49 10.20 -20.42 -23.90
CA THR A 49 9.83 -20.25 -25.32
C THR A 49 10.65 -19.19 -26.02
N GLU A 50 10.89 -18.05 -25.37
CA GLU A 50 11.74 -16.96 -25.87
C GLU A 50 13.15 -17.49 -26.11
N ARG A 51 13.68 -18.27 -25.16
CA ARG A 51 15.03 -18.81 -25.30
C ARG A 51 15.16 -19.83 -26.42
N ILE A 52 14.16 -20.67 -26.63
CA ILE A 52 14.10 -21.59 -27.78
C ILE A 52 14.06 -20.80 -29.09
N SER A 53 13.26 -19.73 -29.15
CA SER A 53 13.16 -18.86 -30.32
C SER A 53 14.50 -18.19 -30.65
N CYS A 54 15.24 -17.71 -29.64
CA CYS A 54 16.56 -17.11 -29.84
C CYS A 54 17.60 -18.10 -30.36
N LEU A 55 17.46 -19.39 -30.04
CA LEU A 55 18.37 -20.45 -30.45
C LEU A 55 18.05 -21.01 -31.85
N GLY A 56 17.05 -20.46 -32.54
CA GLY A 56 16.74 -20.77 -33.94
C GLY A 56 15.88 -22.02 -34.16
N ALA A 57 15.18 -22.51 -33.13
CA ALA A 57 14.18 -23.56 -33.27
C ALA A 57 12.77 -22.99 -33.44
N ASP A 58 11.95 -23.64 -34.26
CA ASP A 58 10.55 -23.26 -34.46
C ASP A 58 9.71 -23.57 -33.20
N VAL A 59 9.08 -22.54 -32.63
CA VAL A 59 8.28 -22.63 -31.40
C VAL A 59 6.85 -23.13 -31.69
N SER A 60 6.59 -23.65 -32.90
CA SER A 60 5.26 -24.10 -33.34
C SER A 60 4.66 -25.18 -32.44
N SER A 61 5.48 -25.94 -31.71
CA SER A 61 4.99 -26.79 -30.63
C SER A 61 4.77 -25.99 -29.35
N ARG A 62 3.49 -25.76 -29.01
CA ARG A 62 3.07 -25.19 -27.72
C ARG A 62 3.79 -25.93 -26.59
N VAL A 63 4.72 -25.25 -25.90
CA VAL A 63 5.49 -25.85 -24.81
C VAL A 63 4.53 -26.41 -23.76
N ASN A 64 4.70 -27.69 -23.44
CA ASN A 64 3.89 -28.34 -22.43
C ASN A 64 4.33 -27.86 -21.03
N SER A 65 3.59 -26.91 -20.48
CA SER A 65 3.81 -26.32 -19.15
C SER A 65 3.81 -27.37 -18.03
N THR A 66 3.02 -28.45 -18.17
CA THR A 66 2.99 -29.53 -17.19
C THR A 66 4.32 -30.30 -17.19
N ARG A 67 4.83 -30.63 -18.38
CA ARG A 67 6.12 -31.33 -18.52
C ARG A 67 7.28 -30.44 -18.08
N LEU A 68 7.24 -29.15 -18.39
CA LEU A 68 8.24 -28.19 -17.93
C LEU A 68 8.23 -28.08 -16.40
N LYS A 69 7.05 -27.93 -15.78
CA LYS A 69 6.87 -27.94 -14.32
C LYS A 69 7.51 -29.16 -13.67
N HIS A 70 7.21 -30.36 -14.17
CA HIS A 70 7.80 -31.59 -13.63
C HIS A 70 9.34 -31.60 -13.74
N ARG A 71 9.90 -31.17 -14.87
CA ARG A 71 11.36 -31.09 -15.04
C ARG A 71 12.00 -30.11 -14.06
N ILE A 72 11.39 -28.96 -13.83
CA ILE A 72 11.89 -27.94 -12.89
C ILE A 72 11.85 -28.49 -11.45
N VAL A 73 10.72 -29.03 -11.02
CA VAL A 73 10.55 -29.60 -9.66
C VAL A 73 11.50 -30.80 -9.45
N SER A 74 11.72 -31.63 -10.47
CA SER A 74 12.71 -32.73 -10.38
C SER A 74 14.15 -32.24 -10.19
N ASN A 75 14.49 -31.05 -10.68
CA ASN A 75 15.84 -30.49 -10.54
C ASN A 75 16.05 -29.77 -9.20
N PHE A 76 14.96 -29.33 -8.56
CA PHE A 76 14.99 -28.59 -7.31
C PHE A 76 14.10 -29.28 -6.25
N PRO A 77 14.65 -30.14 -5.37
CA PRO A 77 13.85 -30.92 -4.42
C PRO A 77 13.14 -30.05 -3.35
N ASN A 78 13.64 -28.84 -3.09
CA ASN A 78 13.03 -27.90 -2.14
C ASN A 78 11.98 -26.99 -2.79
N LEU A 79 11.76 -27.09 -4.11
CA LEU A 79 10.83 -26.27 -4.86
C LEU A 79 9.50 -26.99 -5.05
N ASP A 80 8.42 -26.41 -4.55
CA ASP A 80 7.07 -26.94 -4.69
C ASP A 80 6.21 -26.07 -5.60
N ALA A 81 5.22 -26.71 -6.25
CA ALA A 81 4.25 -26.04 -7.09
C ALA A 81 2.89 -25.95 -6.40
N TYR A 82 2.42 -24.73 -6.18
CA TYR A 82 1.15 -24.38 -5.57
C TYR A 82 0.16 -23.93 -6.65
N LYS A 83 -1.05 -24.48 -6.62
CA LYS A 83 -2.11 -24.10 -7.58
C LYS A 83 -2.88 -22.90 -7.01
N GLN A 84 -2.82 -21.77 -7.69
CA GLN A 84 -3.63 -20.58 -7.40
C GLN A 84 -4.58 -20.32 -8.58
N GLY A 85 -5.81 -20.82 -8.48
CA GLY A 85 -6.79 -20.71 -9.55
C GLY A 85 -6.34 -21.45 -10.84
N LEU A 86 -6.15 -20.69 -11.92
CA LEU A 86 -5.65 -21.19 -13.21
C LEU A 86 -4.12 -21.20 -13.31
N GLU A 87 -3.43 -20.51 -12.40
CA GLU A 87 -1.98 -20.36 -12.41
C GLU A 87 -1.32 -21.36 -11.45
N ASN A 88 -0.12 -21.81 -11.81
CA ASN A 88 0.75 -22.59 -10.92
C ASN A 88 1.91 -21.70 -10.52
N ILE A 89 2.08 -21.53 -9.21
CA ILE A 89 3.16 -20.75 -8.61
C ILE A 89 4.18 -21.72 -8.05
N LEU A 90 5.46 -21.47 -8.29
CA LEU A 90 6.57 -22.25 -7.77
C LEU A 90 7.27 -21.43 -6.69
N ALA A 91 7.45 -22.02 -5.51
CA ALA A 91 8.11 -21.40 -4.38
C ALA A 91 8.92 -22.43 -3.60
N PHE A 92 10.06 -22.01 -3.04
CA PHE A 92 10.87 -22.87 -2.19
C PHE A 92 10.21 -23.01 -0.81
N LYS A 93 10.22 -24.22 -0.25
CA LYS A 93 9.67 -24.49 1.09
C LYS A 93 10.30 -23.61 2.17
N ASP A 94 11.60 -23.38 2.05
CA ASP A 94 12.40 -22.59 3.00
C ASP A 94 11.94 -21.12 3.03
N ASP A 95 11.44 -20.60 1.91
CA ASP A 95 11.12 -19.17 1.74
C ASP A 95 9.66 -18.83 2.09
N ILE A 96 8.78 -19.82 2.22
CA ILE A 96 7.36 -19.61 2.54
C ILE A 96 7.19 -19.02 3.95
N GLY A 97 7.95 -19.51 4.92
CA GLY A 97 7.93 -18.98 6.29
C GLY A 97 8.36 -17.51 6.36
N PRO A 98 9.54 -17.15 5.84
CA PRO A 98 9.97 -15.77 5.67
C PRO A 98 8.96 -14.91 4.91
N ALA A 99 8.29 -15.44 3.87
CA ALA A 99 7.29 -14.70 3.09
C ALA A 99 6.07 -14.35 3.91
N LEU A 100 5.52 -15.34 4.62
CA LEU A 100 4.40 -15.12 5.53
C LEU A 100 4.78 -14.17 6.66
N LYS A 101 6.00 -14.29 7.20
CA LYS A 101 6.51 -13.37 8.22
C LYS A 101 6.62 -11.94 7.70
N ARG A 102 7.10 -11.72 6.46
CA ARG A 102 7.13 -10.38 5.85
C ARG A 102 5.72 -9.82 5.69
N VAL A 103 4.77 -10.59 5.17
CA VAL A 103 3.38 -10.16 5.04
C VAL A 103 2.77 -9.77 6.40
N CYS A 104 3.03 -10.54 7.45
CA CYS A 104 2.57 -10.18 8.81
C CYS A 104 3.33 -9.01 9.45
N LEU A 105 4.53 -8.66 8.96
CA LEU A 105 5.29 -7.51 9.44
C LEU A 105 4.98 -6.24 8.64
N GLU A 106 4.58 -6.38 7.38
CA GLU A 106 4.11 -5.32 6.49
C GLU A 106 2.67 -4.89 6.81
N ASP A 107 2.09 -5.37 7.91
CA ASP A 107 0.85 -4.84 8.46
C ASP A 107 1.04 -3.35 8.81
N PHE A 108 0.49 -2.48 7.95
CA PHE A 108 0.43 -1.03 8.15
C PHE A 108 -0.07 -0.66 9.55
N ASP A 109 -0.88 -1.51 10.18
CA ASP A 109 -1.38 -1.34 11.54
C ASP A 109 -0.25 -1.07 12.56
N ASN A 110 0.88 -1.79 12.48
CA ASN A 110 2.01 -1.55 13.38
C ASN A 110 2.68 -0.20 13.12
N GLU A 111 2.82 0.19 11.85
CA GLU A 111 3.36 1.48 11.45
C GLU A 111 2.46 2.63 11.91
N PHE A 112 1.15 2.55 11.67
CA PHE A 112 0.17 3.53 12.13
C PHE A 112 0.04 3.60 13.66
N VAL A 113 0.20 2.48 14.37
CA VAL A 113 0.29 2.47 15.83
C VAL A 113 1.52 3.24 16.31
N ASN A 114 2.67 3.08 15.65
CA ASN A 114 3.88 3.80 16.00
C ASN A 114 3.78 5.30 15.67
N ILE A 115 3.20 5.67 14.52
CA ILE A 115 2.91 7.07 14.15
C ILE A 115 1.93 7.69 15.14
N SER A 116 0.86 6.98 15.51
CA SER A 116 -0.13 7.44 16.49
C SER A 116 0.53 7.70 17.85
N LYS A 117 1.39 6.77 18.31
CA LYS A 117 2.18 6.98 19.54
C LYS A 117 3.07 8.22 19.42
N ALA A 118 3.82 8.39 18.33
CA ALA A 118 4.65 9.58 18.11
C ALA A 118 3.83 10.88 18.14
N ALA A 119 2.67 10.90 17.47
CA ALA A 119 1.75 12.04 17.50
C ALA A 119 1.22 12.34 18.91
N THR A 120 0.94 11.31 19.73
CA THR A 120 0.56 11.53 21.13
C THR A 120 1.68 12.14 21.98
N PHE A 121 2.95 11.79 21.72
CA PHE A 121 4.09 12.40 22.40
C PHE A 121 4.25 13.87 22.00
N VAL A 122 4.18 14.18 20.72
CA VAL A 122 4.23 15.56 20.23
C VAL A 122 3.07 16.38 20.79
N ARG A 123 1.85 15.82 20.83
CA ARG A 123 0.70 16.48 21.47
C ARG A 123 0.99 16.78 22.94
N LYS A 124 1.52 15.83 23.70
CA LYS A 124 1.90 16.06 25.10
C LYS A 124 2.95 17.16 25.24
N ASP A 125 3.93 17.20 24.34
CA ASP A 125 4.99 18.21 24.35
C ASP A 125 4.46 19.62 24.05
N ILE A 126 3.57 19.76 23.06
CA ILE A 126 2.86 21.02 22.75
C ILE A 126 2.08 21.54 23.97
N PHE A 127 1.38 20.66 24.67
CA PHE A 127 0.54 21.04 25.81
C PHE A 127 1.30 21.09 27.15
N ALA A 128 2.55 20.61 27.20
CA ALA A 128 3.40 20.74 28.39
C ALA A 128 4.02 22.13 28.50
N SER A 129 4.21 22.84 27.38
CA SER A 129 4.65 24.24 27.41
C SER A 129 3.49 25.14 27.87
N ASN A 130 3.44 25.44 29.16
CA ASN A 130 2.55 26.46 29.72
C ASN A 130 3.04 27.85 29.30
N SER A 131 2.64 28.32 28.11
CA SER A 131 2.89 29.69 27.66
C SER A 131 1.71 30.59 28.09
N GLU A 132 1.94 31.37 29.13
CA GLU A 132 0.98 32.38 29.57
C GLU A 132 1.13 33.65 28.70
N PHE A 133 0.04 34.11 28.09
CA PHE A 133 0.08 35.28 27.22
C PHE A 133 0.16 36.57 28.05
N LYS A 134 1.35 37.17 28.12
CA LYS A 134 1.62 38.40 28.88
C LYS A 134 1.21 39.69 28.16
N GLY A 135 0.33 39.62 27.16
CA GLY A 135 -0.18 40.79 26.43
C GLY A 135 0.76 41.36 25.37
N THR A 136 1.98 40.83 25.22
CA THR A 136 2.94 41.24 24.19
C THR A 136 3.72 40.05 23.67
N PHE A 137 4.01 40.05 22.37
CA PHE A 137 4.79 38.99 21.73
C PHE A 137 6.29 39.35 21.72
N PRO A 138 7.16 38.58 22.39
CA PRO A 138 8.60 38.80 22.30
C PRO A 138 9.11 38.55 20.87
N LYS A 139 10.22 39.21 20.49
CA LYS A 139 10.89 38.96 19.20
C LYS A 139 11.29 37.47 19.13
N GLY A 140 10.92 36.79 18.04
CA GLY A 140 11.17 35.35 17.86
C GLY A 140 10.16 34.42 18.55
N CYS A 141 9.05 34.94 19.08
CA CYS A 141 8.02 34.11 19.73
C CYS A 141 7.46 33.02 18.82
N GLN A 142 7.38 33.24 17.50
CA GLN A 142 6.87 32.27 16.55
C GLN A 142 7.78 31.03 16.45
N GLU A 143 9.10 31.24 16.36
CA GLU A 143 10.09 30.17 16.29
C GLU A 143 10.17 29.38 17.61
N ALA A 144 10.03 30.07 18.74
CA ALA A 144 10.03 29.46 20.06
C ALA A 144 8.70 28.77 20.44
N SER A 145 7.61 29.05 19.71
CA SER A 145 6.28 28.47 19.98
C SER A 145 6.11 27.07 19.40
N VAL A 146 7.00 26.64 18.50
CA VAL A 146 6.92 25.32 17.87
C VAL A 146 7.86 24.35 18.61
N PRO A 147 7.33 23.27 19.22
CA PRO A 147 8.19 22.28 19.87
C PRO A 147 9.13 21.62 18.86
N GLN A 148 10.38 21.40 19.27
CA GLN A 148 11.39 20.77 18.44
C GLN A 148 11.00 19.33 18.04
N SER A 149 10.21 18.66 18.87
CA SER A 149 9.64 17.34 18.58
C SER A 149 8.72 17.35 17.36
N LEU A 150 7.92 18.41 17.18
CA LEU A 150 7.04 18.59 16.03
C LEU A 150 7.85 18.89 14.76
N LEU A 151 8.88 19.74 14.86
CA LEU A 151 9.74 20.07 13.73
C LEU A 151 10.50 18.83 13.22
N SER A 152 11.04 18.01 14.12
CA SER A 152 11.68 16.74 13.76
C SER A 152 10.70 15.82 13.07
N LEU A 153 9.51 15.62 13.65
CA LEU A 153 8.51 14.71 13.08
C LEU A 153 8.06 15.13 11.67
N VAL A 154 7.81 16.42 11.43
CA VAL A 154 7.39 16.93 10.13
C VAL A 154 8.50 16.79 9.08
N LYS A 155 9.76 17.04 9.48
CA LYS A 155 10.92 16.88 8.61
C LYS A 155 11.16 15.42 8.22
N ASP A 156 11.02 14.52 9.19
CA ASP A 156 11.19 13.09 8.96
C ASP A 156 10.07 12.57 8.04
N VAL A 157 8.81 12.97 8.25
CA VAL A 157 7.66 12.58 7.39
C VAL A 157 7.80 13.15 5.98
N GLN A 158 8.25 14.40 5.82
CA GLN A 158 8.49 14.98 4.48
C GLN A 158 9.57 14.22 3.69
N SER A 159 10.60 13.69 4.36
CA SER A 159 11.65 12.91 3.69
C SER A 159 11.13 11.55 3.18
N VAL A 160 10.18 10.94 3.91
CA VAL A 160 9.57 9.65 3.56
C VAL A 160 8.53 9.78 2.44
N VAL A 161 7.74 10.86 2.41
CA VAL A 161 6.76 11.07 1.32
C VAL A 161 7.45 11.25 -0.04
N GLN A 162 8.69 11.75 -0.07
CA GLN A 162 9.47 11.88 -1.31
C GLN A 162 9.99 10.54 -1.85
N THR A 163 10.11 9.48 -1.02
CA THR A 163 10.55 8.15 -1.48
C THR A 163 9.41 7.32 -2.09
N PHE A 164 8.17 7.56 -1.68
CA PHE A 164 6.98 6.93 -2.26
C PHE A 164 6.62 7.46 -3.65
N ASP A 165 7.11 8.65 -4.03
CA ASP A 165 6.87 9.24 -5.36
C ASP A 165 7.78 8.64 -6.45
N GLN A 166 8.83 7.89 -6.07
CA GLN A 166 9.81 7.29 -7.01
C GLN A 166 9.72 5.76 -7.13
N SER A 167 8.82 5.08 -6.42
CA SER A 167 8.56 3.64 -6.60
C SER A 167 7.20 3.41 -7.29
N GLU A 168 7.25 3.11 -8.59
CA GLU A 168 6.12 2.68 -9.45
C GLU A 168 5.37 1.43 -8.90
N PRO A 169 4.16 1.13 -9.40
CA PRO A 169 2.98 0.94 -8.58
C PRO A 169 2.72 -0.52 -8.25
N MET A 170 2.63 -0.85 -6.96
CA MET A 170 2.11 -2.16 -6.54
C MET A 170 0.78 -1.98 -5.83
N LEU A 171 -0.22 -2.68 -6.38
CA LEU A 171 -1.64 -2.69 -6.03
C LEU A 171 -2.45 -1.49 -6.52
N LYS A 172 -2.77 -1.47 -7.82
CA LYS A 172 -4.12 -1.06 -8.23
C LYS A 172 -5.10 -2.03 -7.57
N CYS A 173 -5.52 -1.69 -6.35
CA CYS A 173 -6.78 -2.16 -5.83
C CYS A 173 -7.79 -1.85 -6.94
N GLN A 174 -8.34 -2.88 -7.58
CA GLN A 174 -9.46 -2.68 -8.49
C GLN A 174 -10.61 -2.21 -7.60
N SER A 175 -10.65 -0.90 -7.36
CA SER A 175 -11.83 -0.22 -6.92
C SER A 175 -12.85 -0.56 -8.00
N LYS A 176 -13.70 -1.55 -7.71
CA LYS A 176 -14.92 -1.77 -8.46
C LYS A 176 -15.53 -0.38 -8.53
N ARG A 177 -15.59 0.18 -9.75
CA ARG A 177 -16.03 1.55 -9.98
C ARG A 177 -17.21 1.79 -9.05
N VAL A 178 -17.00 2.68 -8.07
CA VAL A 178 -18.13 3.24 -7.31
C VAL A 178 -19.13 3.64 -8.38
N SER A 179 -20.34 3.10 -8.30
CA SER A 179 -21.40 3.38 -9.26
C SER A 179 -21.58 4.89 -9.28
N LEU A 180 -21.00 5.55 -10.28
CA LEU A 180 -21.15 6.98 -10.47
C LEU A 180 -22.63 7.18 -10.73
N LEU A 181 -23.27 7.97 -9.85
CA LEU A 181 -24.60 8.45 -10.13
C LEU A 181 -24.58 9.16 -11.48
N PRO A 182 -25.66 9.06 -12.28
CA PRO A 182 -25.72 9.74 -13.57
C PRO A 182 -25.37 11.23 -13.43
N GLU A 183 -24.75 11.80 -14.47
CA GLU A 183 -24.30 13.21 -14.47
C GLU A 183 -25.41 14.21 -14.13
N SER A 184 -26.68 13.81 -14.27
CA SER A 184 -27.86 14.58 -13.88
C SER A 184 -27.96 14.86 -12.37
N TYR A 185 -27.25 14.10 -11.52
CA TYR A 185 -27.23 14.30 -10.07
C TYR A 185 -25.95 14.98 -9.57
N SER A 186 -24.85 14.92 -10.33
CA SER A 186 -23.57 15.53 -9.94
C SER A 186 -23.41 16.98 -10.38
N ASN A 187 -24.13 17.40 -11.42
CA ASN A 187 -24.05 18.77 -11.96
C ASN A 187 -25.37 19.53 -11.76
N LEU A 188 -25.81 19.64 -10.51
CA LEU A 188 -26.87 20.59 -10.17
C LEU A 188 -26.26 22.00 -10.12
N PRO A 189 -26.79 22.99 -10.87
CA PRO A 189 -26.38 24.37 -10.69
C PRO A 189 -26.63 24.77 -9.23
N PRO A 190 -25.76 25.61 -8.63
CA PRO A 190 -25.93 26.05 -7.25
C PRO A 190 -27.33 26.61 -7.07
N ALA A 191 -28.06 26.08 -6.10
CA ALA A 191 -29.39 26.55 -5.76
C ALA A 191 -29.28 28.00 -5.28
N VAL A 192 -29.64 28.95 -6.15
CA VAL A 192 -29.76 30.36 -5.78
C VAL A 192 -31.04 30.49 -4.97
N LEU A 193 -30.92 30.34 -3.66
CA LEU A 193 -31.96 30.75 -2.74
C LEU A 193 -32.10 32.27 -2.89
N ARG A 194 -33.24 32.74 -3.40
CA ARG A 194 -33.57 34.16 -3.28
C ARG A 194 -33.72 34.43 -1.79
N PHE A 195 -32.84 35.24 -1.23
CA PHE A 195 -33.01 35.81 0.11
C PHE A 195 -34.20 36.77 0.08
N SER A 196 -35.41 36.23 0.01
CA SER A 196 -36.50 36.80 0.78
C SER A 196 -36.39 36.15 2.14
N GLU A 197 -35.98 36.93 3.15
CA GLU A 197 -36.00 36.49 4.54
C GLU A 197 -37.37 35.87 4.81
N PRO A 198 -37.45 34.57 5.18
CA PRO A 198 -38.70 34.01 5.63
C PRO A 198 -39.08 34.72 6.94
N ASP A 199 -40.35 35.12 7.07
CA ASP A 199 -40.86 35.74 8.30
C ASP A 199 -40.54 34.83 9.49
N ILE A 200 -39.62 35.29 10.34
CA ILE A 200 -39.23 34.58 11.55
C ILE A 200 -40.42 34.74 12.52
N PRO A 201 -41.09 33.66 12.94
CA PRO A 201 -42.13 33.77 13.94
C PRO A 201 -41.49 34.28 15.25
N LEU A 202 -42.10 35.31 15.84
CA LEU A 202 -41.67 35.86 17.12
C LEU A 202 -41.75 34.73 18.17
N VAL A 203 -40.59 34.28 18.65
CA VAL A 203 -40.50 33.27 19.70
C VAL A 203 -40.82 33.95 21.03
N GLU A 204 -42.07 33.87 21.48
CA GLU A 204 -42.42 34.18 22.86
C GLU A 204 -42.15 32.95 23.73
N GLY A 205 -41.05 33.00 24.47
CA GLY A 205 -40.69 32.00 25.48
C GLY A 205 -39.31 32.27 26.04
N GLU A 206 -39.21 32.56 27.34
CA GLU A 206 -37.93 32.60 28.03
C GLU A 206 -37.35 31.18 28.08
N LEU A 207 -36.26 30.96 27.35
CA LEU A 207 -35.42 29.76 27.50
C LEU A 207 -34.67 29.84 28.83
N SER A 208 -35.37 29.61 29.94
CA SER A 208 -34.71 29.37 31.22
C SER A 208 -34.10 27.96 31.20
N ILE A 209 -32.79 27.92 30.95
CA ILE A 209 -32.03 26.67 31.03
C ILE A 209 -31.84 26.36 32.53
N ASP A 210 -32.50 25.31 33.04
CA ASP A 210 -32.31 24.87 34.41
C ASP A 210 -30.94 24.19 34.59
N MET A 211 -29.97 25.01 34.99
CA MET A 211 -28.58 24.65 35.27
C MET A 211 -28.41 23.65 36.43
N SER A 212 -29.47 23.33 37.17
CA SER A 212 -29.42 22.36 38.27
C SER A 212 -29.28 20.91 37.78
N SER A 213 -29.73 20.62 36.55
CA SER A 213 -29.75 19.28 35.94
C SER A 213 -28.40 18.84 35.34
N PHE A 214 -27.43 19.75 35.21
CA PHE A 214 -26.16 19.45 34.56
C PHE A 214 -25.15 18.79 35.52
N PRO A 215 -24.40 17.76 35.06
CA PRO A 215 -23.30 17.17 35.80
C PRO A 215 -22.30 18.23 36.29
N ALA A 216 -21.85 18.12 37.55
CA ALA A 216 -20.98 19.12 38.17
C ALA A 216 -19.70 19.43 37.38
N ALA A 217 -19.20 18.46 36.61
CA ALA A 217 -18.04 18.60 35.72
C ALA A 217 -18.24 19.65 34.60
N LEU A 218 -19.48 19.81 34.11
CA LEU A 218 -19.79 20.73 33.00
C LEU A 218 -20.16 22.14 33.48
N LYS A 219 -20.42 22.34 34.78
CA LYS A 219 -20.77 23.67 35.33
C LYS A 219 -19.64 24.70 35.21
N GLY A 220 -18.38 24.26 35.09
CA GLY A 220 -17.23 25.14 34.88
C GLY A 220 -17.09 25.64 33.44
N GLU A 221 -17.62 24.90 32.47
CA GLU A 221 -17.36 25.12 31.04
C GLU A 221 -18.18 26.27 30.44
N PHE A 222 -19.22 26.75 31.12
CA PHE A 222 -20.09 27.82 30.62
C PHE A 222 -19.74 29.21 31.20
N LYS A 223 -18.65 29.34 31.97
CA LYS A 223 -18.25 30.64 32.56
C LYS A 223 -17.99 31.72 31.51
N TRP A 224 -17.51 31.36 30.33
CA TRP A 224 -17.20 32.29 29.25
C TRP A 224 -18.46 32.92 28.61
N LEU A 225 -19.62 32.25 28.67
CA LEU A 225 -20.88 32.78 28.14
C LEU A 225 -21.39 33.98 28.94
N ASN A 226 -21.10 34.05 30.23
CA ASN A 226 -21.50 35.16 31.09
C ASN A 226 -20.52 36.35 31.06
N SER A 227 -19.42 36.26 30.31
CA SER A 227 -18.42 37.33 30.21
C SER A 227 -18.57 38.18 28.94
N CYS A 228 -19.59 37.92 28.12
CA CYS A 228 -19.96 38.75 26.97
C CYS A 228 -21.32 39.40 27.23
N GLY A 229 -21.33 40.40 28.10
CA GLY A 229 -22.44 41.32 28.35
C GLY A 229 -21.88 42.70 28.63
#